data_AF-A0A1Y0BL95-F1
#
_entry.id   AF-A0A1Y0BL95-F1
#
_cell.length_a   1.000
_cell.length_b   1.000
_cell.length_c   1.000
_cell.angle_alpha   90.00
_cell.angle_beta   90.00
_cell.angle_gamma   90.00
#
_symmetry.space_group_name_H-M   'P 1'
#
loop_
_entity.id
_entity.type
_entity.pdbx_description
1 polymer ?
#
loop_
_entity_poly.entity_id
_entity_poly.type
_entity_poly.pdbx_seq_one_letter_code
_entity_poly.pdbx_strand_id
1 'polypeptide(L)'
;MCAITNMRTICFFILGLLTELGSANTSVAKEWRGIKPLSSTRADVERLLGPSQQSTPYASFYNLPDEIAVVRFQAGPCDEFGLGWKVPVGTVINVGVIPKAKQLKEKFFSGSDFQAYKAESGFLYYSDQNGMSVETFKGIVTVLDYAPTAQEEVRRCPTFQECCFDFFPRLYEYEDISFEEERDRLDSYALNMKERMNRGVIVIYGPSSKARAQLMKRARRAQKYLAQKGGIEKHRVLVVDGGYKGRSTIELNLHSIGGLGSRVNLFPQLDPK
;
A
#
# COMPACT_ATOMS: atom_id res chain seq x y z
N MET A 1 58.11 64.07 17.42
CA MET A 1 58.75 63.48 18.62
C MET A 1 57.64 63.04 19.57
N CYS A 2 57.82 61.89 20.23
CA CYS A 2 56.84 61.10 21.01
C CYS A 2 55.79 60.36 20.14
N ALA A 3 55.49 59.06 20.30
CA ALA A 3 55.77 58.13 21.39
C ALA A 3 55.89 56.68 20.89
N ILE A 4 56.62 55.89 21.69
CA ILE A 4 56.80 54.43 21.63
C ILE A 4 55.54 53.76 22.20
N THR A 5 55.00 52.73 21.53
CA THR A 5 54.30 51.62 22.22
C THR A 5 54.22 50.32 21.42
N ASN A 6 54.96 49.33 21.93
CA ASN A 6 54.59 47.94 22.19
C ASN A 6 54.09 46.98 21.08
N MET A 7 55.08 46.20 20.63
CA MET A 7 55.08 44.76 20.41
C MET A 7 54.30 43.95 21.47
N ARG A 8 53.30 43.17 21.01
CA ARG A 8 52.69 41.93 21.58
C ARG A 8 51.35 41.75 20.84
N THR A 9 51.18 40.83 19.90
CA THR A 9 50.84 39.43 20.18
C THR A 9 50.70 38.72 18.82
N ILE A 10 51.64 37.82 18.49
CA ILE A 10 51.46 36.80 17.46
C ILE A 10 51.45 35.48 18.22
N CYS A 11 50.29 34.82 18.28
CA CYS A 11 50.16 33.36 18.41
C CYS A 11 48.67 32.96 18.42
N PHE A 12 48.36 31.89 17.69
CA PHE A 12 47.09 31.15 17.62
C PHE A 12 45.98 31.66 16.69
N PHE A 13 46.20 31.51 15.38
CA PHE A 13 45.14 31.39 14.37
C PHE A 13 45.23 30.03 13.64
N ILE A 14 45.31 28.91 14.37
CA ILE A 14 45.11 27.58 13.80
C ILE A 14 44.49 26.68 14.87
N LEU A 15 43.20 26.42 14.75
CA LEU A 15 42.45 25.19 15.10
C LEU A 15 41.01 25.59 15.45
N GLY A 16 40.12 25.45 14.48
CA GLY A 16 38.69 25.65 14.70
C GLY A 16 37.88 25.42 13.45
N LEU A 17 38.39 24.63 12.49
CA LEU A 17 37.53 24.05 11.46
C LEU A 17 36.80 22.90 12.14
N LEU A 18 35.68 23.22 12.80
CA LEU A 18 34.70 22.23 13.21
C LEU A 18 34.29 21.48 11.94
N THR A 19 34.85 20.29 11.74
CA THR A 19 34.27 19.28 10.87
C THR A 19 32.97 18.82 11.52
N GLU A 20 31.90 19.58 11.32
CA GLU A 20 30.55 19.05 11.35
C GLU A 20 30.43 18.10 10.15
N LEU A 21 31.00 16.90 10.31
CA LEU A 21 30.53 15.72 9.61
C LEU A 21 29.11 15.47 10.13
N GLY A 22 28.18 16.27 9.62
CA GLY A 22 26.77 15.96 9.67
C GLY A 22 26.66 14.56 9.12
N SER A 23 26.32 13.61 10.00
CA SER A 23 26.01 12.26 9.59
C SER A 23 24.84 12.40 8.64
N ALA A 24 25.12 12.37 7.34
CA ALA A 24 24.11 12.20 6.32
C ALA A 24 23.52 10.83 6.61
N ASN A 25 22.48 10.81 7.44
CA ASN A 25 21.68 9.64 7.67
C ASN A 25 21.13 9.26 6.30
N THR A 26 21.80 8.31 5.67
CA THR A 26 21.31 7.71 4.43
C THR A 26 19.98 7.09 4.81
N SER A 27 18.89 7.68 4.31
CA SER A 27 17.55 7.22 4.62
C SER A 27 17.39 5.87 3.95
N VAL A 28 17.47 4.83 4.76
CA VAL A 28 17.29 3.44 4.32
C VAL A 28 15.80 3.13 4.36
N ALA A 29 15.29 2.53 3.28
CA ALA A 29 13.92 2.03 3.22
C ALA A 29 13.64 1.14 4.43
N LYS A 30 12.51 1.40 5.11
CA LYS A 30 12.11 0.64 6.28
C LYS A 30 11.88 -0.82 5.87
N GLU A 31 12.53 -1.73 6.59
CA GLU A 31 12.42 -3.16 6.32
C GLU A 31 11.19 -3.78 6.99
N TRP A 32 10.68 -4.85 6.37
CA TRP A 32 9.67 -5.72 6.96
C TRP A 32 10.30 -7.10 7.18
N ARG A 33 10.49 -7.48 8.45
CA ARG A 33 11.11 -8.77 8.84
C ARG A 33 12.48 -9.02 8.19
N GLY A 34 13.31 -7.98 8.05
CA GLY A 34 14.61 -8.05 7.38
C GLY A 34 14.54 -8.05 5.84
N ILE A 35 13.35 -7.89 5.25
CA ILE A 35 13.17 -7.70 3.81
C ILE A 35 13.16 -6.20 3.52
N LYS A 36 14.14 -5.74 2.75
CA LYS A 36 14.38 -4.35 2.41
C LYS A 36 14.14 -4.10 0.91
N PRO A 37 13.22 -3.18 0.53
CA PRO A 37 13.04 -2.78 -0.86
C PRO A 37 14.35 -2.34 -1.54
N LEU A 38 14.48 -2.67 -2.82
CA LEU A 38 15.64 -2.45 -3.71
C LEU A 38 16.97 -3.05 -3.25
N SER A 39 16.96 -3.91 -2.23
CA SER A 39 18.15 -4.55 -1.67
C SER A 39 17.97 -6.05 -1.53
N SER A 40 16.86 -6.52 -0.94
CA SER A 40 16.59 -7.95 -0.78
C SER A 40 16.25 -8.61 -2.12
N THR A 41 16.56 -9.90 -2.23
CA THR A 41 16.22 -10.73 -3.39
C THR A 41 15.10 -11.71 -3.07
N ARG A 42 14.54 -12.37 -4.08
CA ARG A 42 13.62 -13.51 -3.91
C ARG A 42 14.21 -14.61 -3.01
N ALA A 43 15.49 -14.93 -3.18
CA ALA A 43 16.16 -15.92 -2.35
C ALA A 43 16.24 -15.50 -0.87
N ASP A 44 16.44 -14.21 -0.59
CA ASP A 44 16.39 -13.70 0.79
C ASP A 44 15.00 -13.84 1.40
N VAL A 45 13.95 -13.54 0.63
CA VAL A 45 12.57 -13.67 1.09
C VAL A 45 12.25 -15.13 1.41
N GLU A 46 12.61 -16.06 0.52
CA GLU A 46 12.37 -17.49 0.73
C GLU A 46 13.21 -18.05 1.90
N ARG A 47 14.43 -17.56 2.11
CA ARG A 47 15.25 -17.91 3.27
C ARG A 47 14.62 -17.44 4.59
N LEU A 48 13.94 -16.29 4.60
CA LEU A 48 13.33 -15.71 5.80
C LEU A 48 11.92 -16.25 6.09
N LEU A 49 11.11 -16.47 5.05
CA LEU A 49 9.69 -16.79 5.18
C LEU A 49 9.34 -18.22 4.75
N GLY A 50 10.28 -18.95 4.14
CA GLY A 50 10.02 -20.21 3.46
C GLY A 50 9.42 -20.01 2.06
N PRO A 51 9.01 -21.09 1.38
CA PRO A 51 8.37 -21.00 0.07
C PRO A 51 6.99 -20.34 0.16
N SER A 52 6.67 -19.49 -0.82
CA SER A 52 5.34 -18.84 -0.94
C SER A 52 4.25 -19.83 -1.33
N GLN A 53 3.00 -19.63 -0.88
CA GLN A 53 1.87 -20.46 -1.31
C GLN A 53 1.50 -20.24 -2.78
N GLN A 54 1.79 -19.06 -3.32
CA GLN A 54 1.60 -18.72 -4.72
C GLN A 54 2.70 -17.78 -5.16
N SER A 55 3.25 -18.01 -6.35
CA SER A 55 4.32 -17.18 -6.92
C SER A 55 4.09 -16.93 -8.40
N THR A 56 4.45 -15.73 -8.84
CA THR A 56 4.61 -15.33 -10.24
C THR A 56 6.02 -14.74 -10.40
N PRO A 57 6.49 -14.45 -11.63
CA PRO A 57 7.77 -13.77 -11.82
C PRO A 57 7.86 -12.42 -11.06
N TYR A 58 6.74 -11.72 -10.90
CA TYR A 58 6.69 -10.38 -10.31
C TYR A 58 6.19 -10.34 -8.86
N ALA A 59 5.65 -11.42 -8.29
CA ALA A 59 5.14 -11.41 -6.92
C ALA A 59 5.17 -12.78 -6.24
N SER A 60 5.22 -12.78 -4.91
CA SER A 60 5.01 -13.94 -4.06
C SER A 60 4.00 -13.63 -2.96
N PHE A 61 3.07 -14.56 -2.74
CA PHE A 61 2.01 -14.46 -1.75
C PHE A 61 2.31 -15.34 -0.53
N TYR A 62 2.17 -14.74 0.64
CA TYR A 62 2.42 -15.36 1.94
C TYR A 62 1.20 -15.22 2.85
N ASN A 63 0.57 -16.33 3.21
CA ASN A 63 -0.49 -16.36 4.22
C ASN A 63 0.08 -16.79 5.58
N LEU A 64 0.68 -15.85 6.31
CA LEU A 64 1.36 -16.06 7.59
C LEU A 64 0.35 -16.12 8.75
N PRO A 65 0.71 -16.61 9.96
CA PRO A 65 -0.24 -16.73 11.07
C PRO A 65 -0.99 -15.43 11.40
N ASP A 66 -0.28 -14.29 11.46
CA ASP A 66 -0.82 -13.01 11.93
C ASP A 66 -1.16 -12.01 10.81
N GLU A 67 -0.69 -12.27 9.59
CA GLU A 67 -0.76 -11.33 8.47
C GLU A 67 -0.75 -12.04 7.12
N ILE A 68 -1.12 -11.30 6.08
CA ILE A 68 -1.02 -11.73 4.69
C ILE A 68 -0.06 -10.76 4.02
N ALA A 69 0.98 -11.27 3.37
CA ALA A 69 1.96 -10.45 2.70
C ALA A 69 2.04 -10.78 1.21
N VAL A 70 2.23 -9.74 0.39
CA VAL A 70 2.58 -9.85 -1.02
C VAL A 70 3.91 -9.14 -1.20
N VAL A 71 4.93 -9.90 -1.59
CA VAL A 71 6.25 -9.36 -1.92
C VAL A 71 6.33 -9.23 -3.43
N ARG A 72 6.56 -8.02 -3.92
CA ARG A 72 6.71 -7.73 -5.35
C ARG A 72 8.18 -7.64 -5.73
N PHE A 73 8.50 -8.12 -6.92
CA PHE A 73 9.85 -8.19 -7.45
C PHE A 73 9.97 -7.46 -8.77
N GLN A 74 11.18 -6.98 -9.07
CA GLN A 74 11.54 -6.52 -10.41
C GLN A 74 11.46 -7.72 -11.36
N ALA A 75 10.49 -7.73 -12.26
CA ALA A 75 10.16 -8.88 -13.10
C ALA A 75 11.06 -9.03 -14.33
N GLY A 76 11.58 -7.90 -14.83
CA GLY A 76 12.43 -7.83 -16.01
C GLY A 76 13.38 -6.63 -15.90
N PRO A 77 14.33 -6.44 -16.83
CA PRO A 77 15.10 -5.20 -16.90
C PRO A 77 14.16 -4.00 -17.17
N CYS A 78 14.67 -2.78 -17.00
CA CYS A 78 13.94 -1.60 -17.47
C CYS A 78 13.64 -1.75 -18.97
N ASP A 79 12.37 -1.64 -19.33
CA ASP A 79 11.89 -1.68 -20.71
C ASP A 79 11.57 -0.26 -21.22
N GLU A 80 11.10 -0.19 -22.46
CA GLU A 80 10.67 1.05 -23.11
C GLU A 80 9.45 1.70 -22.44
N PHE A 81 8.69 0.96 -21.63
CA PHE A 81 7.55 1.47 -20.86
C PHE A 81 7.98 2.09 -19.52
N GLY A 82 9.26 1.96 -19.15
CA GLY A 82 9.84 2.51 -17.93
C GLY A 82 9.18 2.03 -16.64
N LEU A 83 8.53 0.88 -16.67
CA LEU A 83 7.89 0.31 -15.49
C LEU A 83 8.92 -0.43 -14.64
N GLY A 84 9.09 0.04 -13.40
CA GLY A 84 9.90 -0.63 -12.38
C GLY A 84 11.13 0.16 -11.94
N TRP A 85 12.20 -0.57 -11.63
CA TRP A 85 13.41 -0.05 -11.01
C TRP A 85 14.67 -0.55 -11.72
N LYS A 86 15.70 0.30 -11.80
CA LYS A 86 17.07 0.03 -12.26
C LYS A 86 17.81 -0.84 -11.25
N VAL A 87 17.32 -2.06 -11.05
CA VAL A 87 17.85 -3.07 -10.14
C VAL A 87 17.85 -4.43 -10.83
N PRO A 88 18.64 -5.41 -10.35
CA PRO A 88 18.59 -6.77 -10.89
C PRO A 88 17.18 -7.38 -10.86
N VAL A 89 16.89 -8.23 -11.85
CA VAL A 89 15.65 -9.03 -11.86
C VAL A 89 15.60 -9.90 -10.60
N GLY A 90 14.42 -10.00 -9.98
CA GLY A 90 14.22 -10.73 -8.73
C GLY A 90 14.56 -9.94 -7.47
N THR A 91 15.00 -8.68 -7.58
CA THR A 91 15.10 -7.76 -6.44
C THR A 91 13.71 -7.36 -5.96
N VAL A 92 13.50 -7.34 -4.65
CA VAL A 92 12.26 -6.86 -4.01
C VAL A 92 12.08 -5.39 -4.31
N ILE A 93 10.91 -5.01 -4.82
CA ILE A 93 10.58 -3.61 -5.12
C ILE A 93 9.52 -3.05 -4.17
N ASN A 94 8.74 -3.92 -3.53
CA ASN A 94 7.67 -3.53 -2.63
C ASN A 94 7.19 -4.72 -1.78
N VAL A 95 6.73 -4.44 -0.56
CA VAL A 95 6.03 -5.41 0.29
C VAL A 95 4.72 -4.81 0.78
N GLY A 96 3.60 -5.42 0.40
CA GLY A 96 2.29 -5.09 0.95
C GLY A 96 1.86 -6.10 2.01
N VAL A 97 1.30 -5.63 3.13
CA VAL A 97 0.92 -6.47 4.27
C VAL A 97 -0.48 -6.13 4.76
N ILE A 98 -1.33 -7.15 4.94
CA ILE A 98 -2.66 -7.05 5.55
C ILE A 98 -2.63 -7.73 6.92
N PRO A 99 -2.77 -6.97 8.02
CA PRO A 99 -2.91 -7.57 9.35
C PRO A 99 -4.21 -8.39 9.45
N LYS A 100 -4.13 -9.58 10.06
CA LYS A 100 -5.33 -10.38 10.37
C LYS A 100 -6.00 -9.93 11.67
N ALA A 101 -5.18 -9.55 12.65
CA ALA A 101 -5.68 -8.92 13.87
C ALA A 101 -6.04 -7.45 13.62
N LYS A 102 -7.04 -6.93 14.33
CA LYS A 102 -7.31 -5.50 14.34
C LYS A 102 -6.10 -4.78 14.95
N GLN A 103 -5.50 -3.89 14.19
CA GLN A 103 -4.40 -3.06 14.67
C GLN A 103 -4.75 -1.60 14.48
N LEU A 104 -4.44 -0.80 15.50
CA LEU A 104 -4.57 0.65 15.43
C LEU A 104 -3.29 1.25 14.84
N LYS A 105 -3.42 2.42 14.22
CA LYS A 105 -2.30 3.08 13.52
C LYS A 105 -1.15 3.45 14.46
N GLU A 106 -1.46 3.75 15.72
CA GLU A 106 -0.51 4.18 16.75
C GLU A 106 0.56 3.12 17.04
N LYS A 107 0.31 1.86 16.67
CA LYS A 107 1.30 0.78 16.77
C LYS A 107 2.42 0.91 15.74
N PHE A 108 2.15 1.53 14.60
CA PHE A 108 3.08 1.56 13.45
C PHE A 108 3.87 2.86 13.35
N PHE A 109 3.31 3.93 13.88
CA PHE A 109 3.95 5.23 13.95
C PHE A 109 3.43 6.06 15.12
N SER A 110 4.36 6.78 15.73
CA SER A 110 4.10 7.76 16.78
C SER A 110 4.84 9.04 16.40
N GLY A 111 4.14 10.14 16.17
CA GLY A 111 4.76 11.44 15.88
C GLY A 111 4.38 12.07 14.55
N SER A 112 5.07 13.16 14.22
CA SER A 112 4.81 14.05 13.07
C SER A 112 5.43 13.60 11.75
N ASP A 113 6.15 12.48 11.74
CA ASP A 113 6.95 12.05 10.57
C ASP A 113 6.09 11.51 9.41
N PHE A 114 4.80 11.33 9.65
CA PHE A 114 3.85 10.84 8.66
C PHE A 114 2.98 11.97 8.11
N GLN A 115 2.99 12.10 6.78
CA GLN A 115 2.02 12.91 6.08
C GLN A 115 0.71 12.13 5.99
N ALA A 116 -0.38 12.74 6.48
CA ALA A 116 -1.71 12.15 6.41
C ALA A 116 -2.48 12.70 5.20
N TYR A 117 -3.00 11.79 4.38
CA TYR A 117 -3.93 12.09 3.31
C TYR A 117 -5.28 11.48 3.66
N LYS A 118 -6.30 12.33 3.82
CA LYS A 118 -7.67 11.89 4.04
C LYS A 118 -8.30 11.56 2.69
N ALA A 119 -8.81 10.34 2.60
CA ALA A 119 -9.67 9.94 1.50
C ALA A 119 -11.10 9.76 2.01
N GLU A 120 -11.97 9.44 1.07
CA GLU A 120 -13.40 9.42 1.27
C GLU A 120 -13.84 8.09 1.88
N SER A 121 -15.10 8.04 2.32
CA SER A 121 -15.70 6.84 2.96
C SER A 121 -14.97 6.34 4.22
N GLY A 122 -14.11 7.15 4.83
CA GLY A 122 -13.42 6.83 6.09
C GLY A 122 -12.04 6.20 5.92
N PHE A 123 -11.44 6.29 4.73
CA PHE A 123 -10.04 5.94 4.51
C PHE A 123 -9.10 7.07 4.91
N LEU A 124 -7.99 6.73 5.56
CA LEU A 124 -6.86 7.63 5.82
C LEU A 124 -5.57 6.93 5.43
N TYR A 125 -4.70 7.63 4.73
CA TYR A 125 -3.39 7.16 4.31
C TYR A 125 -2.32 7.95 5.04
N TYR A 126 -1.33 7.25 5.54
CA TYR A 126 -0.17 7.84 6.18
C TYR A 126 1.07 7.40 5.41
N SER A 127 1.99 8.30 5.10
CA SER A 127 3.28 7.93 4.50
C SER A 127 4.43 8.69 5.15
N ASP A 128 5.54 8.00 5.38
CA ASP A 128 6.80 8.62 5.81
C ASP A 128 7.78 8.77 4.64
N GLN A 129 8.90 9.46 4.91
CA GLN A 129 9.98 9.63 3.93
C GLN A 129 10.82 8.36 3.72
N ASN A 130 10.69 7.38 4.61
CA ASN A 130 11.45 6.13 4.61
C ASN A 130 10.73 5.01 3.83
N GLY A 131 9.72 5.36 3.04
CA GLY A 131 9.03 4.45 2.13
C GLY A 131 7.96 3.57 2.81
N MET A 132 7.61 3.82 4.08
CA MET A 132 6.49 3.15 4.72
C MET A 132 5.20 3.93 4.48
N SER A 133 4.13 3.24 4.07
CA SER A 133 2.78 3.79 4.12
C SER A 133 1.80 2.88 4.85
N VAL A 134 0.80 3.49 5.48
CA VAL A 134 -0.24 2.83 6.26
C VAL A 134 -1.59 3.31 5.77
N GLU A 135 -2.40 2.38 5.28
CA GLU A 135 -3.81 2.61 5.04
C GLU A 135 -4.61 2.22 6.26
N THR A 136 -5.55 3.08 6.65
CA THR A 136 -6.56 2.77 7.65
C THR A 136 -7.96 2.96 7.08
N PHE A 137 -8.90 2.16 7.57
CA PHE A 137 -10.33 2.32 7.35
C PHE A 137 -11.04 2.39 8.69
N LYS A 138 -11.73 3.51 8.95
CA LYS A 138 -12.40 3.78 10.24
C LYS A 138 -11.47 3.58 11.44
N GLY A 139 -10.22 4.02 11.31
CA GLY A 139 -9.18 3.97 12.35
C GLY A 139 -8.47 2.61 12.52
N ILE A 140 -8.85 1.59 11.75
CA ILE A 140 -8.21 0.27 11.78
C ILE A 140 -7.27 0.15 10.58
N VAL A 141 -6.05 -0.34 10.80
CA VAL A 141 -5.08 -0.61 9.73
C VAL A 141 -5.59 -1.72 8.82
N THR A 142 -5.61 -1.44 7.52
CA THR A 142 -6.08 -2.38 6.48
C THR A 142 -4.93 -2.86 5.60
N VAL A 143 -3.97 -1.99 5.29
CA VAL A 143 -2.75 -2.32 4.54
C VAL A 143 -1.57 -1.53 5.10
N LEU A 144 -0.44 -2.20 5.26
CA LEU A 144 0.88 -1.60 5.38
C LEU A 144 1.62 -1.80 4.06
N ASP A 145 2.39 -0.81 3.65
CA ASP A 145 3.18 -0.86 2.43
C ASP A 145 4.61 -0.46 2.75
N TYR A 146 5.57 -1.27 2.35
CA TYR A 146 6.99 -1.00 2.46
C TYR A 146 7.56 -0.87 1.05
N ALA A 147 7.83 0.36 0.65
CA ALA A 147 8.32 0.75 -0.65
C ALA A 147 9.71 1.40 -0.54
N PRO A 148 10.39 1.66 -1.67
CA PRO A 148 11.65 2.38 -1.66
C PRO A 148 11.47 3.82 -1.18
N THR A 149 12.54 4.43 -0.68
CA THR A 149 12.49 5.81 -0.15
C THR A 149 12.39 6.83 -1.29
N ALA A 150 12.02 8.07 -0.94
CA ALA A 150 12.03 9.18 -1.90
C ALA A 150 13.44 9.43 -2.51
N GLN A 151 14.50 9.15 -1.75
CA GLN A 151 15.89 9.28 -2.23
C GLN A 151 16.24 8.20 -3.26
N GLU A 152 15.63 7.03 -3.14
CA GLU A 152 15.85 5.91 -4.06
C GLU A 152 15.11 6.07 -5.38
N GLU A 153 14.22 7.06 -5.53
CA GLU A 153 13.46 7.33 -6.76
C GLU A 153 14.38 7.60 -7.97
N VAL A 154 15.62 8.03 -7.73
CA VAL A 154 16.67 8.15 -8.79
C VAL A 154 16.97 6.81 -9.48
N ARG A 155 16.66 5.68 -8.83
CA ARG A 155 16.79 4.32 -9.33
C ARG A 155 15.56 3.87 -10.11
N ARG A 156 14.53 4.69 -10.31
CA ARG A 156 13.44 4.36 -11.23
C ARG A 156 13.96 4.17 -12.65
N CYS A 157 13.31 3.29 -13.40
CA CYS A 157 13.54 3.19 -14.83
C CYS A 157 13.30 4.56 -15.49
N PRO A 158 14.10 4.94 -16.52
CA PRO A 158 13.81 6.14 -17.28
C PRO A 158 12.50 5.93 -18.04
N THR A 159 11.83 7.03 -18.42
CA THR A 159 10.55 7.11 -19.15
C THR A 159 9.28 6.72 -18.39
N PHE A 160 8.67 7.70 -17.73
CA PHE A 160 7.22 7.71 -17.50
C PHE A 160 6.59 8.59 -18.58
N GLN A 161 6.29 8.03 -19.76
CA GLN A 161 5.14 8.58 -20.48
C GLN A 161 3.95 8.16 -19.62
N GLU A 162 3.13 9.11 -19.17
CA GLU A 162 1.91 8.84 -18.40
C GLU A 162 1.00 7.94 -19.23
N CYS A 163 1.25 6.63 -19.24
CA CYS A 163 0.26 5.68 -19.66
C CYS A 163 -0.80 5.76 -18.57
N CYS A 164 -1.94 6.37 -18.92
CA CYS A 164 -3.18 6.31 -18.16
C CYS A 164 -3.61 4.84 -18.06
N PHE A 165 -2.93 4.06 -17.21
CA PHE A 165 -3.46 2.81 -16.76
C PHE A 165 -4.58 3.17 -15.79
N ASP A 166 -5.82 2.90 -16.20
CA ASP A 166 -6.90 2.73 -15.25
C ASP A 166 -6.54 1.55 -14.34
N PHE A 167 -5.74 1.82 -13.31
CA PHE A 167 -5.22 0.83 -12.36
C PHE A 167 -6.32 0.22 -11.47
N PHE A 168 -7.57 0.65 -11.64
CA PHE A 168 -8.68 0.32 -10.76
C PHE A 168 -9.85 -0.26 -11.56
N PRO A 169 -9.73 -1.46 -12.16
CA PRO A 169 -10.87 -2.07 -12.79
C PRO A 169 -11.90 -2.41 -11.71
N ARG A 170 -12.94 -1.57 -11.60
CA ARG A 170 -14.24 -1.99 -11.11
C ARG A 170 -14.61 -3.21 -11.94
N LEU A 171 -14.59 -4.39 -11.34
CA LEU A 171 -14.76 -5.63 -12.09
C LEU A 171 -16.24 -5.87 -12.37
N TYR A 172 -17.08 -5.60 -11.36
CA TYR A 172 -18.52 -5.75 -11.47
C TYR A 172 -19.26 -4.62 -10.76
N GLU A 173 -20.40 -4.25 -11.33
CA GLU A 173 -21.43 -3.40 -10.72
C GLU A 173 -22.78 -4.10 -10.86
N TYR A 174 -23.58 -4.13 -9.80
CA TYR A 174 -24.95 -4.64 -9.85
C TYR A 174 -25.86 -4.02 -8.82
N GLU A 175 -27.15 -4.04 -9.12
CA GLU A 175 -28.22 -3.60 -8.23
C GLU A 175 -28.89 -4.81 -7.57
N ASP A 176 -30.22 -4.93 -7.68
CA ASP A 176 -30.96 -6.09 -7.23
C ASP A 176 -30.91 -7.18 -8.31
N ILE A 177 -30.16 -8.24 -8.01
CA ILE A 177 -30.00 -9.43 -8.86
C ILE A 177 -30.28 -10.66 -8.01
N SER A 178 -30.61 -11.77 -8.67
CA SER A 178 -30.80 -13.04 -7.98
C SER A 178 -29.53 -13.45 -7.22
N PHE A 179 -29.68 -14.27 -6.18
CA PHE A 179 -28.52 -14.78 -5.45
C PHE A 179 -27.66 -15.71 -6.32
N GLU A 180 -28.26 -16.38 -7.31
CA GLU A 180 -27.54 -17.21 -8.26
C GLU A 180 -26.60 -16.37 -9.14
N GLU A 181 -27.10 -15.30 -9.75
CA GLU A 181 -26.27 -14.37 -10.52
C GLU A 181 -25.19 -13.69 -9.66
N GLU A 182 -25.51 -13.36 -8.40
CA GLU A 182 -24.51 -12.82 -7.46
C GLU A 182 -23.38 -13.84 -7.21
N ARG A 183 -23.70 -15.13 -7.08
CA ARG A 183 -22.69 -16.17 -6.87
C ARG A 183 -21.74 -16.29 -8.06
N ASP A 184 -22.25 -16.29 -9.29
CA ASP A 184 -21.41 -16.41 -10.49
C ASP A 184 -20.41 -15.25 -10.60
N ARG A 185 -20.86 -14.03 -10.24
CA ARG A 185 -20.00 -12.84 -10.15
C ARG A 185 -18.97 -12.98 -9.03
N LEU A 186 -19.37 -13.49 -7.87
CA LEU A 186 -18.45 -13.70 -6.74
C LEU A 186 -17.42 -14.80 -7.02
N ASP A 187 -17.77 -15.85 -7.75
CA ASP A 187 -16.85 -16.91 -8.16
C ASP A 187 -15.80 -16.37 -9.15
N SER A 188 -16.25 -15.61 -10.15
CA SER A 188 -15.35 -14.92 -11.10
C SER A 188 -14.45 -13.89 -10.40
N TYR A 189 -15.00 -13.17 -9.42
CA TYR A 189 -14.27 -12.21 -8.61
C TYR A 189 -13.21 -12.90 -7.74
N ALA A 190 -13.54 -14.01 -7.09
CA ALA A 190 -12.59 -14.81 -6.32
C ALA A 190 -11.44 -15.34 -7.18
N LEU A 191 -11.72 -15.79 -8.41
CA LEU A 191 -10.70 -16.23 -9.36
C LEU A 191 -9.70 -15.10 -9.65
N ASN A 192 -10.21 -13.91 -10.02
CA ASN A 192 -9.36 -12.75 -10.28
C ASN A 192 -8.52 -12.32 -9.07
N MET A 193 -9.09 -12.39 -7.85
CA MET A 193 -8.36 -12.11 -6.62
C MET A 193 -7.18 -13.07 -6.41
N LYS A 194 -7.36 -14.36 -6.71
CA LYS A 194 -6.30 -15.37 -6.61
C LYS A 194 -5.23 -15.16 -7.67
N GLU A 195 -5.61 -15.10 -8.93
CA GLU A 195 -4.67 -14.98 -10.06
C GLU A 195 -3.74 -13.77 -9.91
N ARG A 196 -4.28 -12.64 -9.44
CA ARG A 196 -3.53 -11.38 -9.32
C ARG A 196 -2.96 -11.12 -7.92
N MET A 197 -3.17 -12.03 -6.95
CA MET A 197 -2.80 -11.84 -5.54
C MET A 197 -3.36 -10.54 -4.93
N ASN A 198 -4.53 -10.10 -5.41
CA ASN A 198 -5.13 -8.83 -5.03
C ASN A 198 -5.99 -8.96 -3.77
N ARG A 199 -6.30 -7.82 -3.15
CA ARG A 199 -7.40 -7.72 -2.20
C ARG A 199 -8.67 -7.25 -2.91
N GLY A 200 -9.81 -7.60 -2.33
CA GLY A 200 -11.11 -7.23 -2.82
C GLY A 200 -11.73 -6.16 -1.93
N VAL A 201 -12.46 -5.23 -2.54
CA VAL A 201 -13.30 -4.26 -1.83
C VAL A 201 -14.72 -4.39 -2.38
N ILE A 202 -15.66 -4.69 -1.49
CA ILE A 202 -17.10 -4.69 -1.79
C ILE A 202 -17.62 -3.34 -1.33
N VAL A 203 -17.95 -2.47 -2.28
CA VAL A 203 -18.47 -1.14 -2.00
C VAL A 203 -19.98 -1.17 -2.17
N ILE A 204 -20.71 -0.60 -1.22
CA ILE A 204 -22.16 -0.43 -1.32
C ILE A 204 -22.52 1.04 -1.46
N TYR A 205 -23.50 1.32 -2.30
CA TYR A 205 -24.09 2.64 -2.48
C TYR A 205 -25.60 2.53 -2.42
N GLY A 206 -26.29 3.55 -1.90
CA GLY A 206 -27.75 3.53 -1.92
C GLY A 206 -28.39 4.87 -1.63
N PRO A 207 -29.70 5.00 -1.89
CA PRO A 207 -30.42 6.28 -1.83
C PRO A 207 -30.75 6.72 -0.39
N SER A 208 -30.45 5.91 0.62
CA SER A 208 -30.68 6.26 2.02
C SER A 208 -29.84 5.39 2.95
N SER A 209 -29.63 5.84 4.17
CA SER A 209 -28.97 5.05 5.22
C SER A 209 -29.68 3.71 5.48
N LYS A 210 -31.01 3.65 5.34
CA LYS A 210 -31.78 2.40 5.47
C LYS A 210 -31.47 1.41 4.36
N ALA A 211 -31.45 1.87 3.10
CA ALA A 211 -31.09 1.04 1.96
C ALA A 211 -29.64 0.54 2.08
N ARG A 212 -28.70 1.44 2.43
CA ARG A 212 -27.29 1.09 2.66
C ARG A 212 -27.11 0.08 3.78
N ALA A 213 -27.88 0.17 4.87
CA ALA A 213 -27.84 -0.83 5.94
C ALA A 213 -28.27 -2.24 5.48
N GLN A 214 -29.23 -2.34 4.55
CA GLN A 214 -29.61 -3.62 3.94
C GLN A 214 -28.51 -4.14 3.01
N LEU A 215 -27.95 -3.28 2.17
CA LEU A 215 -26.83 -3.63 1.30
C LEU A 215 -25.59 -4.06 2.08
N MET A 216 -25.32 -3.45 3.24
CA MET A 216 -24.24 -3.87 4.14
C MET A 216 -24.42 -5.30 4.64
N LYS A 217 -25.66 -5.76 4.89
CA LYS A 217 -25.92 -7.17 5.25
C LYS A 217 -25.63 -8.09 4.06
N ARG A 218 -26.06 -7.70 2.85
CA ARG A 218 -25.79 -8.41 1.60
C ARG A 218 -24.30 -8.51 1.30
N ALA A 219 -23.56 -7.41 1.40
CA ALA A 219 -22.12 -7.36 1.19
C ALA A 219 -21.34 -8.22 2.21
N ARG A 220 -21.78 -8.27 3.48
CA ARG A 220 -21.21 -9.20 4.48
C ARG A 220 -21.49 -10.67 4.15
N ARG A 221 -22.67 -10.99 3.60
CA ARG A 221 -22.95 -12.34 3.06
C ARG A 221 -22.01 -12.67 1.91
N ALA A 222 -21.82 -11.75 0.97
CA ALA A 222 -20.88 -11.91 -0.13
C ALA A 222 -19.42 -12.12 0.37
N GLN A 223 -18.97 -11.32 1.34
CA GLN A 223 -17.65 -11.52 1.98
C GLN A 223 -17.53 -12.92 2.60
N LYS A 224 -18.57 -13.40 3.31
CA LYS A 224 -18.58 -14.75 3.87
C LYS A 224 -18.54 -15.82 2.79
N TYR A 225 -19.27 -15.64 1.68
CA TYR A 225 -19.24 -16.55 0.54
C TYR A 225 -17.85 -16.62 -0.08
N LEU A 226 -17.20 -15.49 -0.36
CA LEU A 226 -15.83 -15.44 -0.87
C LEU A 226 -14.85 -16.17 0.06
N ALA A 227 -15.03 -16.03 1.38
CA ALA A 227 -14.19 -16.72 2.34
C ALA A 227 -14.41 -18.24 2.38
N GLN A 228 -15.67 -18.67 2.41
CA GLN A 228 -16.02 -20.08 2.63
C GLN A 228 -16.04 -20.92 1.36
N LYS A 229 -16.47 -20.34 0.23
CA LYS A 229 -16.61 -21.02 -1.06
C LYS A 229 -15.54 -20.57 -2.04
N GLY A 230 -15.27 -19.27 -2.08
CA GLY A 230 -14.20 -18.71 -2.92
C GLY A 230 -12.79 -19.05 -2.43
N GLY A 231 -12.60 -19.52 -1.18
CA GLY A 231 -11.29 -19.81 -0.62
C GLY A 231 -10.39 -18.57 -0.51
N ILE A 232 -11.00 -17.39 -0.35
CA ILE A 232 -10.30 -16.13 -0.16
C ILE A 232 -10.12 -15.87 1.33
N GLU A 233 -8.93 -15.45 1.76
CA GLU A 233 -8.76 -15.05 3.15
C GLU A 233 -9.69 -13.88 3.48
N LYS A 234 -10.56 -14.05 4.49
CA LYS A 234 -11.56 -13.04 4.87
C LYS A 234 -10.97 -11.62 5.01
N HIS A 235 -9.74 -11.51 5.55
CA HIS A 235 -9.04 -10.25 5.76
C HIS A 235 -8.61 -9.55 4.46
N ARG A 236 -8.54 -10.26 3.33
CA ARG A 236 -8.32 -9.68 1.99
C ARG A 236 -9.57 -9.05 1.39
N VAL A 237 -10.72 -9.15 2.03
CA VAL A 237 -11.97 -8.58 1.51
C VAL A 237 -12.45 -7.50 2.47
N LEU A 238 -12.45 -6.24 2.02
CA LEU A 238 -13.05 -5.12 2.76
C LEU A 238 -14.49 -4.92 2.32
N VAL A 239 -15.35 -4.54 3.26
CA VAL A 239 -16.72 -4.10 2.96
C VAL A 239 -16.84 -2.64 3.35
N VAL A 240 -17.13 -1.80 2.36
CA VAL A 240 -17.13 -0.35 2.51
C VAL A 240 -18.50 0.21 2.17
N ASP A 241 -18.93 1.16 2.98
CA ASP A 241 -20.07 2.02 2.68
C ASP A 241 -19.57 3.21 1.85
N GLY A 242 -19.85 3.18 0.54
CA GLY A 242 -19.42 4.17 -0.44
C GLY A 242 -20.20 5.48 -0.38
N GLY A 243 -21.30 5.53 0.37
CA GLY A 243 -22.15 6.72 0.46
C GLY A 243 -23.37 6.67 -0.44
N TYR A 244 -23.87 7.86 -0.79
CA TYR A 244 -25.11 7.99 -1.53
C TYR A 244 -24.97 7.62 -3.01
N LYS A 245 -26.06 7.11 -3.58
CA LYS A 245 -26.30 7.04 -5.03
C LYS A 245 -27.79 6.93 -5.23
N GLY A 246 -28.32 7.45 -6.35
CA GLY A 246 -29.77 7.40 -6.62
C GLY A 246 -30.37 5.98 -6.67
N ARG A 247 -29.53 4.94 -6.80
CA ARG A 247 -29.92 3.53 -6.82
C ARG A 247 -29.06 2.70 -5.89
N SER A 248 -29.66 1.65 -5.33
CA SER A 248 -28.96 0.64 -4.51
C SER A 248 -28.02 -0.17 -5.38
N THR A 249 -26.72 -0.02 -5.18
CA THR A 249 -25.68 -0.63 -6.02
C THR A 249 -24.60 -1.30 -5.16
N ILE A 250 -24.04 -2.40 -5.65
CA ILE A 250 -22.84 -3.05 -5.14
C ILE A 250 -21.76 -3.02 -6.23
N GLU A 251 -20.55 -2.63 -5.85
CA GLU A 251 -19.36 -2.69 -6.70
C GLU A 251 -18.35 -3.69 -6.13
N LEU A 252 -17.73 -4.48 -7.00
CA LEU A 252 -16.65 -5.40 -6.68
C LEU A 252 -15.35 -4.88 -7.29
N ASN A 253 -14.46 -4.36 -6.44
CA ASN A 253 -13.25 -3.65 -6.85
C ASN A 253 -11.99 -4.40 -6.44
N LEU A 254 -11.06 -4.60 -7.38
CA LEU A 254 -9.76 -5.20 -7.11
C LEU A 254 -8.74 -4.12 -6.80
N HIS A 255 -8.00 -4.31 -5.70
CA HIS A 255 -6.87 -3.45 -5.35
C HIS A 255 -5.64 -4.30 -5.10
N SER A 256 -4.47 -3.73 -5.42
CA SER A 256 -3.21 -4.37 -5.09
C SER A 256 -3.02 -4.49 -3.58
N ILE A 257 -2.34 -5.54 -3.15
CA ILE A 257 -1.73 -5.59 -1.82
C ILE A 257 -0.34 -4.98 -1.96
N GLY A 258 -0.20 -3.71 -1.55
CA GLY A 258 1.02 -2.91 -1.68
C GLY A 258 1.23 -2.21 -3.02
N GLY A 259 2.16 -1.25 -3.06
CA GLY A 259 2.54 -0.48 -4.24
C GLY A 259 1.54 0.63 -4.64
N LEU A 260 1.80 1.27 -5.78
CA LEU A 260 1.07 2.48 -6.23
C LEU A 260 -0.45 2.24 -6.42
N GLY A 261 -0.86 1.03 -6.79
CA GLY A 261 -2.27 0.61 -6.96
C GLY A 261 -2.93 0.06 -5.70
N SER A 262 -2.31 0.18 -4.52
CA SER A 262 -2.89 -0.30 -3.27
C SER A 262 -4.02 0.57 -2.77
N ARG A 263 -3.98 1.89 -3.04
CA ARG A 263 -4.93 2.85 -2.49
C ARG A 263 -6.35 2.57 -2.99
N VAL A 264 -7.30 2.56 -2.07
CA VAL A 264 -8.73 2.56 -2.34
C VAL A 264 -9.20 3.99 -2.58
N ASN A 265 -9.39 4.32 -3.85
CA ASN A 265 -9.97 5.58 -4.26
C ASN A 265 -11.47 5.41 -4.41
N LEU A 266 -12.24 6.01 -3.50
CA LEU A 266 -13.69 6.09 -3.59
C LEU A 266 -14.05 7.55 -3.85
N PHE A 267 -14.86 7.78 -4.87
CA PHE A 267 -15.41 9.11 -5.12
C PHE A 267 -16.73 9.21 -4.36
N PRO A 268 -16.83 10.09 -3.35
CA PRO A 268 -18.05 10.26 -2.59
C PRO A 268 -19.07 10.92 -3.52
N GLN A 269 -20.30 10.46 -3.44
CA GLN A 269 -21.42 11.33 -3.75
C GLN A 269 -21.92 11.81 -2.39
N LEU A 270 -21.99 13.13 -2.20
CA LEU A 270 -22.50 13.73 -0.98
C LEU A 270 -23.88 13.13 -0.67
N ASP A 271 -24.11 12.73 0.59
CA ASP A 271 -25.46 12.43 1.05
C ASP A 271 -26.32 13.69 0.77
N PRO A 272 -27.44 13.59 0.04
CA PRO A 272 -28.35 14.71 -0.11
C PRO A 272 -28.81 15.09 1.29
N LYS A 273 -28.54 16.34 1.66
CA LYS A 273 -28.94 16.92 2.94
C LYS A 273 -30.45 16.88 3.12
#